data_AF-A0A3P1BHB7-F1
#
_entry.id   AF-A0A3P1BHB7-F1
#
_cell.length_a   1.000
_cell.length_b   1.000
_cell.length_c   1.000
_cell.angle_alpha   90.00
_cell.angle_beta   90.00
_cell.angle_gamma   90.00
#
_symmetry.space_group_name_H-M   'P 1'
#
loop_
_entity.id
_entity.type
_entity.pdbx_description
1 polymer ?
#
loop_
_entity_poly.entity_id
_entity_poly.type
_entity_poly.pdbx_seq_one_letter_code
_entity_poly.pdbx_strand_id
1 'polypeptide(L)' 'MIAIRLTKEKIFVEQLIGGGNGDLFGYSVLNGMVQRDDIYVWNHENDSRTWVALSLKTFMEWWESGKITI' A
#
# COMPACT_ATOMS: atom_id res chain seq x y z
N MET A 1 -10.98 -7.56 -8.79
CA MET A 1 -10.82 -6.97 -7.45
C MET A 1 -10.14 -8.01 -6.57
N ILE A 2 -8.84 -7.86 -6.30
CA ILE A 2 -8.07 -8.81 -5.48
C ILE A 2 -7.76 -8.08 -4.16
N ALA A 3 -8.32 -8.58 -3.05
CA ALA A 3 -8.02 -8.10 -1.71
C ALA A 3 -7.19 -9.18 -1.00
N ILE A 4 -6.00 -8.82 -0.51
CA ILE A 4 -5.14 -9.76 0.21
C ILE A 4 -5.41 -9.56 1.71
N ARG A 5 -6.04 -10.57 2.32
CA ARG A 5 -6.48 -10.54 3.72
C ARG A 5 -5.39 -11.17 4.59
N LEU A 6 -4.57 -10.34 5.25
CA LEU A 6 -3.38 -10.83 5.97
C LEU A 6 -3.59 -10.99 7.49
N THR A 7 -4.55 -10.31 8.11
CA THR A 7 -4.97 -10.59 9.50
C THR A 7 -6.45 -10.24 9.72
N LYS A 8 -7.04 -10.70 10.83
CA LYS A 8 -8.48 -10.55 11.13
C LYS A 8 -8.99 -9.09 11.20
N GLU A 9 -8.10 -8.10 11.25
CA GLU A 9 -8.48 -6.71 11.57
C GLU A 9 -7.93 -5.63 10.62
N LYS A 10 -6.99 -5.94 9.72
CA LYS A 10 -6.48 -4.96 8.75
C LYS A 10 -6.37 -5.58 7.36
N ILE A 11 -7.14 -5.02 6.44
CA ILE A 11 -7.13 -5.40 5.03
C ILE A 11 -6.26 -4.35 4.30
N PHE A 12 -5.39 -4.78 3.41
CA PHE A 12 -4.81 -3.90 2.38
C PHE A 12 -5.56 -4.21 1.10
N VAL A 13 -6.25 -3.20 0.57
CA VAL A 13 -6.94 -3.34 -0.72
C VAL A 13 -6.27 -2.41 -1.71
N GLU A 14 -6.10 -3.00 -2.90
CA GLU A 14 -5.60 -2.41 -4.13
C GLU A 14 -4.08 -2.49 -4.28
N GLN A 15 -3.63 -3.61 -4.86
CA GLN A 15 -2.33 -3.66 -5.52
C GLN A 15 -2.30 -2.61 -6.62
N LEU A 16 -1.79 -1.42 -6.28
CA LEU A 16 -1.66 -0.33 -7.24
C LEU A 16 -0.63 -0.72 -8.31
N ILE A 17 0.53 -1.22 -7.89
CA ILE A 17 1.65 -1.69 -8.71
C ILE A 17 2.44 -2.72 -7.88
N GLY A 18 2.90 -3.83 -8.45
CA GLY A 18 3.88 -4.71 -7.78
C GLY A 18 5.29 -4.24 -8.09
N GLY A 19 6.13 -4.00 -7.07
CA GLY A 19 7.51 -3.49 -7.23
C GLY A 19 8.51 -4.45 -7.92
N GLY A 20 8.02 -5.47 -8.63
CA GLY A 20 8.83 -6.56 -9.20
C GLY A 20 9.39 -7.55 -8.17
N ASN A 21 9.51 -7.15 -6.90
CA ASN A 21 10.05 -7.94 -5.79
C ASN A 21 8.99 -8.67 -4.94
N GLY A 22 7.69 -8.37 -5.11
CA GLY A 22 6.61 -8.93 -4.30
C GLY A 22 6.00 -7.98 -3.26
N ASP A 23 6.58 -6.79 -3.08
CA ASP A 23 6.02 -5.74 -2.23
C ASP A 23 4.77 -5.12 -2.86
N LEU A 24 3.86 -4.72 -1.99
CA LEU A 24 2.55 -4.21 -2.36
C LEU A 24 2.29 -2.85 -1.76
N PHE A 25 1.65 -1.99 -2.54
CA PHE A 25 1.11 -0.73 -2.05
C PHE A 25 -0.37 -0.88 -1.76
N GLY A 26 -0.89 -0.05 -0.85
CA GLY A 26 -2.34 0.05 -0.65
C GLY A 26 -2.74 0.94 0.51
N TYR A 27 -4.05 1.04 0.70
CA TYR A 27 -4.66 1.80 1.78
C TYR A 27 -4.78 1.00 3.07
N SER A 28 -4.89 1.71 4.18
CA SER A 28 -5.37 1.14 5.44
C SER A 28 -6.87 0.89 5.37
N VAL A 29 -7.30 -0.38 5.46
CA VAL A 29 -8.71 -0.78 5.47
C VAL A 29 -9.05 -1.49 6.78
N LEU A 30 -10.10 -1.02 7.46
CA LEU A 30 -10.67 -1.63 8.66
C LEU A 30 -12.14 -1.95 8.37
N ASN A 31 -12.56 -3.19 8.65
CA ASN A 31 -13.92 -3.67 8.38
C ASN A 31 -14.40 -3.42 6.93
N GLY A 32 -13.50 -3.55 5.96
CA GLY A 32 -13.81 -3.36 4.53
C GLY A 32 -13.92 -1.90 4.10
N MET A 33 -13.69 -0.93 4.99
CA MET A 33 -13.71 0.50 4.67
C MET A 33 -12.30 1.09 4.72
N VAL A 34 -11.95 1.86 3.68
CA VAL A 34 -10.74 2.69 3.67
C VAL A 34 -10.83 3.67 4.83
N GLN A 35 -9.79 3.72 5.65
CA GLN A 35 -9.76 4.57 6.83
C GLN A 35 -9.21 5.97 6.52
N ARG A 36 -8.25 6.04 5.58
CA ARG A 36 -7.53 7.25 5.16
C ARG A 36 -7.04 7.08 3.73
N ASP A 37 -6.81 8.21 3.07
CA ASP A 37 -6.29 8.27 1.69
C ASP A 37 -4.77 8.02 1.61
N ASP A 38 -4.12 7.87 2.78
CA ASP A 38 -2.70 7.56 2.91
C ASP A 38 -2.36 6.23 2.22
N ILE A 39 -1.24 6.22 1.50
CA ILE A 39 -0.68 5.03 0.84
C ILE A 39 0.46 4.47 1.69
N TYR A 40 0.47 3.15 1.87
CA TYR A 40 1.52 2.41 2.55
C TYR A 40 2.15 1.40 1.60
N VAL A 41 3.40 1.01 1.89
CA VAL A 41 4.03 -0.19 1.34
C VAL A 41 4.01 -1.30 2.38
N TRP A 42 3.71 -2.50 1.93
CA TRP A 42 3.88 -3.75 2.65
C TRP A 42 5.14 -4.44 2.16
N ASN A 43 6.07 -4.67 3.08
CA ASN A 43 7.22 -5.53 2.84
C ASN A 43 6.79 -6.98 3.03
N HIS A 44 6.86 -7.77 1.97
CA HIS A 44 6.40 -9.16 1.98
C HIS A 44 7.34 -10.12 2.73
N GLU A 45 8.61 -9.74 2.91
CA GLU A 45 9.62 -10.58 3.56
C GLU A 45 9.47 -10.60 5.08
N ASN A 46 9.14 -9.46 5.67
CA ASN A 46 9.09 -9.28 7.13
C ASN A 46 7.73 -8.80 7.67
N ASP A 47 6.72 -8.68 6.80
CA ASP A 47 5.37 -8.26 7.14
C ASP A 47 5.27 -6.83 7.72
N SER A 48 6.29 -5.99 7.55
CA SER A 48 6.24 -4.59 8.00
C SER A 48 5.42 -3.71 7.05
N ARG A 49 4.92 -2.59 7.59
CA ARG A 49 4.19 -1.57 6.82
C ARG A 49 4.75 -0.19 7.09
N THR A 50 5.08 0.52 6.01
CA THR A 50 5.65 1.86 6.07
C THR A 50 4.76 2.81 5.29
N TRP A 51 4.52 4.00 5.85
CA TRP A 51 3.77 5.05 5.18
C TRP A 51 4.60 5.65 4.05
N VAL A 52 4.00 5.81 2.86
CA VAL A 52 4.70 6.21 1.64
C VAL A 52 4.20 7.54 1.10
N ALA A 53 2.89 7.81 1.16
CA ALA A 53 2.34 9.06 0.65
C ALA A 53 1.00 9.44 1.33
N LEU A 54 0.67 10.73 1.30
CA LEU A 54 -0.56 11.31 1.88
C LEU A 54 -1.82 11.03 1.05
N SER A 55 -1.66 10.68 -0.23
CA SER A 55 -2.76 10.45 -1.17
C SER A 55 -2.27 9.65 -2.38
N LEU A 56 -3.21 9.09 -3.15
CA LEU A 56 -2.89 8.44 -4.43
C LEU A 56 -2.23 9.40 -5.42
N LYS A 57 -2.67 10.65 -5.49
CA LYS A 57 -2.08 11.66 -6.39
C LYS A 57 -0.61 11.90 -6.05
N THR A 58 -0.32 12.11 -4.77
CA THR A 58 1.05 12.29 -4.26
C THR A 58 1.89 11.04 -4.50
N PHE A 59 1.31 9.85 -4.31
CA PHE A 59 1.99 8.59 -4.61
C PHE A 59 2.41 8.50 -6.07
N MET A 60 1.51 8.77 -7.03
CA MET A 60 1.83 8.72 -8.45
C MET A 60 2.93 9.71 -8.84
N GLU A 61 2.85 10.96 -8.36
CA GLU A 61 3.88 11.98 -8.60
C GLU A 61 5.25 11.56 -8.06
N TRP A 62 5.28 10.95 -6.87
CA TRP A 62 6.52 10.50 -6.25
C TRP A 62 7.07 9.22 -6.87
N TRP A 63 6.19 8.34 -7.35
CA TRP A 63 6.56 7.12 -8.05
C TRP A 63 7.20 7.44 -9.40
N GLU A 64 6.55 8.27 -10.22
CA GLU A 64 7.05 8.68 -11.52
C GLU A 64 8.37 9.46 -11.43
N SER A 65 8.56 10.25 -10.37
CA SER A 65 9.81 10.98 -10.14
C SER A 65 10.92 10.13 -9.50
N GLY A 66 10.66 8.88 -9.13
CA GLY A 66 11.63 8.02 -8.44
C GLY A 66 11.93 8.45 -7.00
N LYS A 67 11.08 9.30 -6.41
CA LYS A 67 11.22 9.75 -5.01
C LYS A 67 10.91 8.65 -4.01
N ILE A 68 10.05 7.70 -4.37
CA ILE A 68 9.77 6.52 -3.55
C ILE A 68 10.87 5.48 -3.81
N THR A 69 11.65 5.16 -2.78
CA THR A 69 12.68 4.11 -2.79
C THR A 69 12.30 3.02 -1.80
N ILE A 70 12.24 1.77 -2.25
CA ILE A 70 11.75 0.61 -1.48
C ILE A 70 12.74 -0.54 -1.61
#